data_AF-A0A4U8U6D1-F1
#
_entry.id   AF-A0A4U8U6D1-F1
#
_cell.length_a   1.000
_cell.length_b   1.000
_cell.length_c   1.000
_cell.angle_alpha   90.00
_cell.angle_beta   90.00
_cell.angle_gamma   90.00
#
_symmetry.space_group_name_H-M   'P 1'
#
loop_
_entity.id
_entity.type
_entity.pdbx_description
1 polymer ?
#
loop_
_entity_poly.entity_id
_entity_poly.type
_entity_poly.pdbx_seq_one_letter_code
_entity_poly.pdbx_strand_id
1 'polypeptide(L)'
;MFAKEFIRIPQLRTEYQTAIRQMSNEILTIVDKEQDKAKKYMLAKQYSKESYLLRNQILNDIRNKSSEFAKALAKSEKPVLPSFESLIVKKMQQNNFSGEFENLSLEQKIKVYRDIIDSSKSTRKSVNDKIPYYRFFGYAFIVTTMAYVGYDLYYSDDKLKTAIKHTNTIGFGLLGGSIGMAMAVDTCDINPICYAGFAFLGSLIGSSIGNLVNDSTDFILRKYGYE
;
A
#
# COMPACT_ATOMS: atom_id res chain seq x y z
N MET A 1 3.62 -7.98 -12.94
CA MET A 1 2.72 -6.86 -12.59
C MET A 1 2.11 -7.05 -11.21
N PHE A 2 1.19 -8.00 -10.98
CA PHE A 2 0.54 -8.13 -9.66
C PHE A 2 1.44 -8.61 -8.48
N ALA A 3 2.33 -9.60 -8.69
CA ALA A 3 3.22 -10.08 -7.61
C ALA A 3 4.19 -8.98 -7.14
N LYS A 4 4.64 -8.14 -8.09
CA LYS A 4 5.43 -6.93 -7.81
C LYS A 4 4.63 -5.92 -6.97
N GLU A 5 3.33 -5.74 -7.26
CA GLU A 5 2.47 -4.88 -6.44
C GLU A 5 2.35 -5.37 -4.99
N PHE A 6 2.18 -6.67 -4.81
CA PHE A 6 2.11 -7.29 -3.48
C PHE A 6 3.39 -7.12 -2.66
N ILE A 7 4.55 -7.04 -3.31
CA ILE A 7 5.84 -6.75 -2.65
C ILE A 7 6.00 -5.24 -2.38
N ARG A 8 5.60 -4.39 -3.34
CA ARG A 8 5.80 -2.94 -3.30
C ARG A 8 4.88 -2.22 -2.31
N ILE A 9 3.62 -2.67 -2.16
CA ILE A 9 2.66 -2.08 -1.20
C ILE A 9 3.21 -2.04 0.24
N PRO A 10 3.73 -3.16 0.79
CA PRO A 10 4.43 -3.18 2.07
C PRO A 10 5.61 -2.21 2.19
N GLN A 11 6.41 -2.05 1.12
CA GLN A 11 7.58 -1.17 1.11
C GLN A 11 7.15 0.29 1.21
N LEU A 12 6.23 0.73 0.34
CA LEU A 12 5.71 2.10 0.34
C LEU A 12 4.98 2.43 1.64
N ARG A 13 4.28 1.46 2.24
CA ARG A 13 3.64 1.65 3.55
C ARG A 13 4.66 1.81 4.68
N THR A 14 5.78 1.10 4.61
CA THR A 14 6.88 1.25 5.56
C THR A 14 7.53 2.63 5.40
N GLU A 15 7.80 3.07 4.17
CA GLU A 15 8.33 4.42 3.86
C GLU A 15 7.41 5.52 4.44
N TYR A 16 6.10 5.42 4.17
CA TYR A 16 5.10 6.33 4.73
C TYR A 16 5.13 6.35 6.27
N GLN A 17 5.12 5.18 6.92
CA GLN A 17 5.12 5.06 8.37
C GLN A 17 6.36 5.66 9.02
N THR A 18 7.53 5.43 8.41
CA THR A 18 8.79 5.98 8.89
C THR A 18 8.80 7.50 8.76
N ALA A 19 8.43 8.03 7.60
CA ALA A 19 8.44 9.47 7.34
C ALA A 19 7.53 10.25 8.31
N ILE A 20 6.28 9.80 8.51
CA ILE A 20 5.36 10.49 9.43
C ILE A 20 5.78 10.37 10.91
N ARG A 21 6.48 9.29 11.29
CA ARG A 21 7.01 9.10 12.64
C ARG A 21 8.19 10.01 12.92
N GLN A 22 9.14 10.07 11.99
CA GLN A 22 10.29 10.97 12.08
C GLN A 22 9.83 12.42 12.18
N MET A 23 9.00 12.86 11.22
CA MET A 23 8.41 14.21 11.21
C MET A 23 7.73 14.57 12.55
N SER A 24 6.80 13.74 13.01
CA SER A 24 6.05 14.02 14.25
C SER A 24 6.95 14.03 15.49
N ASN A 25 7.91 13.11 15.59
CA ASN A 25 8.80 13.04 16.75
C ASN A 25 9.78 14.22 16.81
N GLU A 26 10.31 14.66 15.66
CA GLU A 26 11.17 15.84 15.57
C GLU A 26 10.42 17.10 16.02
N ILE A 27 9.20 17.29 15.49
CA ILE A 27 8.34 18.41 15.85
C ILE A 27 7.97 18.38 17.34
N LEU A 28 7.56 17.22 17.88
CA LEU A 28 7.25 17.09 19.30
C LEU A 28 8.46 17.44 20.18
N THR A 29 9.66 17.07 19.76
CA THR A 29 10.89 17.40 20.49
C THR A 29 11.11 18.91 20.57
N ILE A 30 10.82 19.65 19.49
CA ILE A 30 10.91 21.12 19.47
C ILE A 30 9.88 21.73 20.43
N VAL A 31 8.62 21.30 20.34
CA VAL A 31 7.52 21.84 21.17
C VAL A 31 7.71 21.49 22.64
N ASP A 32 8.14 20.26 22.95
CA ASP A 32 8.26 19.79 24.33
C ASP A 32 9.46 20.40 25.07
N LYS A 33 10.52 20.79 24.36
CA LYS A 33 11.69 21.48 24.92
C LYS A 33 11.42 22.92 25.35
N GLU A 34 10.42 23.58 24.77
CA GLU A 34 10.05 24.94 25.14
C GLU A 34 9.40 24.96 26.55
N GLN A 35 9.92 25.84 27.40
CA GLN A 35 9.53 25.98 28.80
C GLN A 35 8.54 27.14 28.99
N ASP A 36 8.65 28.19 28.19
CA ASP A 36 7.73 29.32 28.24
C ASP A 36 6.36 28.90 27.70
N LYS A 37 5.30 29.01 28.51
CA LYS A 37 3.96 28.54 28.15
C LYS A 37 3.37 29.29 26.94
N ALA A 38 3.63 30.59 26.82
CA ALA A 38 3.10 31.40 25.71
C ALA A 38 3.80 31.03 24.40
N LYS A 39 5.13 30.88 24.41
CA LYS A 39 5.91 30.41 23.25
C LYS A 39 5.55 28.98 22.89
N LYS A 40 5.42 28.09 23.87
CA LYS A 40 5.02 26.69 23.67
C LYS A 40 3.66 26.58 22.99
N TYR A 41 2.69 27.41 23.40
CA TYR A 41 1.39 27.49 22.75
C TYR A 41 1.49 27.93 21.28
N MET A 42 2.27 28.98 21.00
CA MET A 42 2.47 29.45 19.62
C MET A 42 3.14 28.38 18.75
N LEU A 43 4.18 27.72 19.25
CA LEU A 43 4.86 26.62 18.57
C LEU A 43 3.91 25.44 18.34
N ALA A 44 3.18 24.99 19.37
CA ALA A 44 2.23 23.89 19.24
C ALA A 44 1.13 24.19 18.22
N LYS A 45 0.58 25.42 18.22
CA LYS A 45 -0.41 25.87 17.23
C LYS A 45 0.15 25.86 15.81
N GLN A 46 1.33 26.44 15.60
CA GLN A 46 1.97 26.47 14.29
C GLN A 46 2.28 25.05 13.79
N TYR A 47 3.00 24.28 14.60
CA TYR A 47 3.49 22.97 14.20
C TYR A 47 2.41 21.90 14.13
N SER A 48 1.28 22.04 14.82
CA SER A 48 0.14 21.13 14.63
C SER A 48 -0.48 21.30 13.24
N LYS A 49 -0.61 22.55 12.76
CA LYS A 49 -1.05 22.84 11.39
C LYS A 49 -0.03 22.35 10.36
N GLU A 50 1.25 22.60 10.61
CA GLU A 50 2.33 22.15 9.73
C GLU A 50 2.41 20.61 9.67
N SER A 51 2.35 19.91 10.80
CA SER A 51 2.31 18.44 10.87
C SER A 51 1.13 17.86 10.11
N TYR A 52 -0.04 18.52 10.19
CA TYR A 52 -1.22 18.14 9.42
C TYR A 52 -0.98 18.28 7.91
N LEU A 53 -0.43 19.40 7.46
CA LEU A 53 -0.14 19.66 6.04
C LEU A 53 0.93 18.70 5.51
N LEU A 54 2.05 18.55 6.23
CA LEU A 54 3.16 17.67 5.86
C LEU A 54 2.73 16.20 5.82
N ARG A 55 1.97 15.71 6.80
CA ARG A 55 1.43 14.34 6.77
C ARG A 55 0.60 14.09 5.50
N ASN A 56 -0.20 15.07 5.09
CA ASN A 56 -1.05 14.97 3.91
C ASN A 56 -0.21 15.01 2.62
N GLN A 57 0.82 15.85 2.59
CA GLN A 57 1.79 15.89 1.50
C GLN A 57 2.55 14.57 1.37
N ILE A 58 3.12 14.05 2.46
CA ILE A 58 3.79 12.73 2.50
C ILE A 58 2.85 11.63 1.98
N LEU A 59 1.58 11.64 2.39
CA LEU A 59 0.60 10.68 1.90
C LEU A 59 0.39 10.79 0.38
N ASN A 60 0.28 12.01 -0.14
CA ASN A 60 0.09 12.26 -1.58
C ASN A 60 1.35 11.89 -2.38
N ASP A 61 2.54 12.19 -1.88
CA ASP A 61 3.81 11.82 -2.53
C ASP A 61 3.96 10.30 -2.63
N ILE A 62 3.64 9.56 -1.56
CA ILE A 62 3.64 8.10 -1.57
C ILE A 62 2.57 7.56 -2.54
N ARG A 63 1.38 8.16 -2.59
CA ARG A 63 0.35 7.81 -3.58
C ARG A 63 0.85 8.05 -5.00
N ASN A 64 1.54 9.16 -5.28
CA ASN A 64 2.08 9.47 -6.60
C ASN A 64 3.15 8.46 -7.05
N LYS A 65 3.96 7.96 -6.11
CA LYS A 65 4.94 6.88 -6.37
C LYS A 65 4.27 5.50 -6.57
N SER A 66 3.04 5.31 -6.11
CA SER A 66 2.32 4.04 -6.12
C SER A 66 1.79 3.67 -7.51
N SER A 67 1.52 2.39 -7.75
CA SER A 67 0.76 1.95 -8.93
C SER A 67 -0.69 2.41 -8.87
N GLU A 68 -1.42 2.35 -9.99
CA GLU A 68 -2.85 2.70 -10.02
C GLU A 68 -3.68 1.82 -9.07
N PHE A 69 -3.38 0.52 -8.97
CA PHE A 69 -4.00 -0.37 -8.00
C PHE A 69 -3.73 0.06 -6.55
N ALA A 70 -2.46 0.31 -6.21
CA ALA A 70 -2.09 0.72 -4.85
C ALA A 70 -2.64 2.12 -4.51
N LYS A 71 -2.76 3.03 -5.48
CA LYS A 71 -3.46 4.31 -5.33
C LYS A 71 -4.94 4.11 -5.02
N ALA A 72 -5.62 3.24 -5.76
CA ALA A 72 -7.03 2.92 -5.55
C ALA A 72 -7.25 2.32 -4.15
N LEU A 73 -6.40 1.37 -3.74
CA LEU A 73 -6.39 0.79 -2.40
C LEU A 73 -6.15 1.84 -1.29
N ALA A 74 -5.21 2.76 -1.50
CA ALA A 74 -4.93 3.84 -0.55
C ALA A 74 -6.06 4.87 -0.47
N LYS A 75 -6.83 5.06 -1.55
CA LYS A 75 -8.02 5.91 -1.58
C LYS A 75 -9.20 5.22 -0.88
N SER A 76 -9.39 3.91 -1.04
CA SER A 76 -10.42 3.18 -0.31
C SER A 76 -10.14 3.15 1.21
N GLU A 77 -8.88 3.11 1.64
CA GLU A 77 -8.52 3.22 3.07
C GLU A 77 -8.81 4.61 3.66
N LYS A 78 -8.47 5.66 2.91
CA LYS A 78 -8.53 7.07 3.34
C LYS A 78 -9.16 7.94 2.23
N PRO A 79 -10.48 7.88 2.07
CA PRO A 79 -11.17 8.58 0.98
C PRO A 79 -11.18 10.09 1.20
N VAL A 80 -11.37 10.56 2.45
CA VAL A 80 -11.37 11.99 2.80
C VAL A 80 -10.40 12.25 3.96
N LEU A 81 -9.60 13.30 3.79
CA LEU A 81 -8.75 13.82 4.86
C LEU A 81 -9.60 14.70 5.79
N PRO A 82 -9.63 14.44 7.11
CA PRO A 82 -10.38 15.27 8.05
C PRO A 82 -9.84 16.71 8.04
N SER A 83 -10.71 17.71 8.15
CA SER A 83 -10.28 19.10 8.28
C SER A 83 -9.51 19.31 9.58
N PHE A 84 -8.63 20.32 9.62
CA PHE A 84 -7.83 20.62 10.81
C PHE A 84 -8.71 20.93 12.02
N GLU A 85 -9.82 21.63 11.78
CA GLU A 85 -10.83 22.03 12.76
C GLU A 85 -11.52 20.79 13.35
N SER A 86 -11.84 19.80 12.50
CA SER A 86 -12.41 18.53 12.97
C SER A 86 -11.42 17.75 13.85
N LEU A 87 -10.12 17.88 13.62
CA LEU A 87 -9.09 17.27 14.47
C LEU A 87 -9.04 17.94 15.84
N ILE A 88 -9.16 19.26 15.92
CA ILE A 88 -9.24 20.00 17.19
C ILE A 88 -10.42 19.49 18.01
N VAL A 89 -11.63 19.48 17.44
CA VAL A 89 -12.85 19.00 18.12
C VAL A 89 -12.68 17.56 18.59
N LYS A 90 -12.16 16.68 17.73
CA LYS A 90 -11.89 15.28 18.08
C LYS A 90 -10.91 15.15 19.25
N LYS A 91 -9.84 15.95 19.27
CA LYS A 91 -8.85 15.93 20.36
C LYS A 91 -9.38 16.51 21.66
N MET A 92 -10.26 17.51 21.60
CA MET A 92 -10.97 17.99 22.79
C MET A 92 -11.84 16.89 23.40
N GLN A 93 -12.64 16.21 22.57
CA GLN A 93 -13.49 15.10 23.01
C GLN A 93 -12.67 13.95 23.62
N GLN A 94 -11.56 13.56 22.97
CA GLN A 94 -10.66 12.52 23.49
C GLN A 94 -10.04 12.87 24.84
N ASN A 95 -9.90 14.16 25.15
CA ASN A 95 -9.37 14.65 26.42
C ASN A 95 -10.46 14.99 27.45
N ASN A 96 -11.74 14.75 27.13
CA ASN A 96 -12.89 15.16 27.95
C ASN A 96 -12.90 16.66 28.26
N PHE A 97 -12.50 17.50 27.31
CA PHE A 97 -12.58 18.94 27.43
C PHE A 97 -13.94 19.45 26.94
N SER A 98 -14.63 20.21 27.78
CA SER A 98 -15.96 20.76 27.53
C SER A 98 -15.89 22.19 27.01
N GLY A 99 -16.91 22.60 26.24
CA GLY A 99 -17.03 23.95 25.70
C GLY A 99 -16.32 24.17 24.36
N GLU A 100 -16.21 25.43 23.96
CA GLU A 100 -15.51 25.82 22.73
C GLU A 100 -13.99 25.82 22.94
N PHE A 101 -13.24 25.53 21.86
CA PHE A 101 -11.78 25.52 21.90
C PHE A 101 -11.21 26.84 22.46
N GLU A 102 -11.83 27.97 22.16
CA GLU A 102 -11.33 29.27 22.60
C GLU A 102 -11.46 29.51 24.11
N ASN A 103 -12.38 28.81 24.77
CA ASN A 103 -12.62 28.92 26.21
C ASN A 103 -11.71 28.00 27.04
N LEU A 104 -10.89 27.18 26.39
CA LEU A 104 -9.94 26.30 27.06
C LEU A 104 -8.80 27.08 27.72
N SER A 105 -8.27 26.55 28.82
CA SER A 105 -7.05 27.06 29.42
C SER A 105 -5.87 26.93 28.46
N LEU A 106 -4.83 27.75 28.66
CA LEU A 106 -3.63 27.71 27.82
C LEU A 106 -3.01 26.31 27.76
N GLU A 107 -2.98 25.59 28.89
CA GLU A 107 -2.46 24.22 28.96
C GLU A 107 -3.33 23.22 28.21
N GLN A 108 -4.66 23.36 28.28
CA GLN A 108 -5.59 22.53 27.51
C GLN A 108 -5.42 22.77 26.01
N LYS A 109 -5.28 24.03 25.57
CA LYS A 109 -5.02 24.37 24.17
C LYS A 109 -3.68 23.78 23.68
N ILE A 110 -2.62 23.89 24.48
CA ILE A 110 -1.31 23.27 24.18
C ILE A 110 -1.47 21.76 24.03
N LYS A 111 -2.18 21.10 24.97
CA LYS A 111 -2.39 19.65 24.95
C LYS A 111 -3.12 19.22 23.68
N VAL A 112 -4.19 19.92 23.30
CA VAL A 112 -4.95 19.63 22.06
C VAL A 112 -4.04 19.71 20.83
N TYR A 113 -3.28 20.79 20.68
CA TYR A 113 -2.36 20.92 19.53
C TYR A 113 -1.25 19.88 19.55
N ARG A 114 -0.66 19.58 20.71
CA ARG A 114 0.34 18.53 20.88
C ARG A 114 -0.21 17.16 20.49
N ASP A 115 -1.45 16.85 20.87
CA ASP A 115 -2.10 15.58 20.51
C ASP A 115 -2.40 15.48 19.02
N ILE A 116 -2.61 16.60 18.32
CA ILE A 116 -2.70 16.62 16.85
C ILE A 116 -1.35 16.24 16.24
N ILE A 117 -0.26 16.85 16.71
CA ILE A 117 1.11 16.53 16.26
C ILE A 117 1.40 15.05 16.51
N ASP A 118 1.13 14.54 17.71
CA ASP A 118 1.37 13.15 18.08
C ASP A 118 0.51 12.19 17.23
N SER A 119 -0.77 12.51 17.03
CA SER A 119 -1.64 11.69 16.18
C SER A 119 -1.22 11.67 14.70
N SER A 120 -0.39 12.62 14.27
CA SER A 120 0.12 12.69 12.90
C SER A 120 1.12 11.57 12.59
N LYS A 121 1.67 10.85 13.57
CA LYS A 121 2.43 9.59 13.34
C LYS A 121 1.58 8.32 13.39
N SER A 122 0.32 8.43 13.79
CA SER A 122 -0.54 7.27 13.99
C SER A 122 -1.03 6.68 12.67
N THR A 123 -1.10 5.35 12.62
CA THR A 123 -1.59 4.56 11.49
C THR A 123 -2.63 3.53 11.95
N ARG A 124 -3.46 3.04 11.02
CA ARG A 124 -4.52 2.08 11.34
C ARG A 124 -3.92 0.68 11.55
N LYS A 125 -4.08 0.13 12.77
CA LYS A 125 -3.59 -1.21 13.13
C LYS A 125 -4.17 -2.29 12.20
N SER A 126 -5.47 -2.25 11.92
CA SER A 126 -6.17 -3.21 11.05
C SER A 126 -5.61 -3.35 9.64
N VAL A 127 -4.95 -2.32 9.12
CA VAL A 127 -4.30 -2.36 7.80
C VAL A 127 -2.84 -2.76 7.95
N ASN A 128 -2.18 -2.36 9.04
CA ASN A 128 -0.80 -2.74 9.31
C ASN A 128 -0.63 -4.24 9.57
N ASP A 129 -1.58 -4.85 10.30
CA ASP A 129 -1.57 -6.29 10.59
C ASP A 129 -1.66 -7.14 9.32
N LYS A 130 -2.15 -6.56 8.21
CA LYS A 130 -2.31 -7.23 6.92
C LYS A 130 -1.07 -7.16 6.03
N ILE A 131 -0.11 -6.28 6.34
CA ILE A 131 1.12 -6.07 5.56
C ILE A 131 1.94 -7.37 5.36
N PRO A 132 2.14 -8.23 6.38
CA PRO A 132 2.92 -9.45 6.21
C PRO A 132 2.36 -10.39 5.14
N TYR A 133 1.03 -10.49 5.02
CA TYR A 133 0.38 -11.35 4.04
C TYR A 133 0.62 -10.89 2.60
N TYR A 134 0.62 -9.58 2.33
CA TYR A 134 0.97 -9.06 1.00
C TYR A 134 2.40 -9.47 0.60
N ARG A 135 3.37 -9.36 1.53
CA ARG A 135 4.75 -9.84 1.28
C ARG A 135 4.76 -11.34 1.04
N PHE A 136 4.10 -12.11 1.89
CA PHE A 136 4.04 -13.57 1.79
C PHE A 136 3.51 -14.01 0.43
N PHE A 137 2.33 -13.54 0.00
CA PHE A 137 1.74 -13.95 -1.28
C PHE A 137 2.58 -13.49 -2.48
N GLY A 138 3.18 -12.30 -2.43
CA GLY A 138 4.07 -11.82 -3.49
C GLY A 138 5.29 -12.72 -3.68
N TYR A 139 5.97 -13.08 -2.60
CA TYR A 139 7.13 -13.98 -2.65
C TYR A 139 6.73 -15.43 -2.94
N ALA A 140 5.67 -15.94 -2.31
CA ALA A 140 5.18 -17.30 -2.52
C ALA A 140 4.86 -17.53 -3.99
N PHE A 141 4.22 -16.57 -4.67
CA PHE A 141 3.93 -16.67 -6.10
C PHE A 141 5.20 -16.76 -6.96
N ILE A 142 6.20 -15.91 -6.70
CA ILE A 142 7.46 -15.93 -7.44
C ILE A 142 8.20 -17.25 -7.22
N VAL A 143 8.36 -17.67 -5.96
CA VAL A 143 9.11 -18.88 -5.61
C VAL A 143 8.44 -20.14 -6.19
N THR A 144 7.12 -20.27 -6.04
CA THR A 144 6.39 -21.44 -6.57
C THR A 144 6.42 -21.49 -8.09
N THR A 145 6.26 -20.34 -8.77
CA THR A 145 6.36 -20.26 -10.23
C THR A 145 7.77 -20.65 -10.71
N MET A 146 8.81 -20.12 -10.08
CA MET A 146 10.20 -20.45 -10.44
C MET A 146 10.53 -21.92 -10.17
N ALA A 147 10.05 -22.49 -9.07
CA ALA A 147 10.22 -23.90 -8.76
C ALA A 147 9.54 -24.80 -9.81
N TYR A 148 8.31 -24.47 -10.21
CA TYR A 148 7.58 -25.20 -11.23
C TYR A 148 8.27 -25.14 -12.60
N VAL A 149 8.67 -23.95 -13.05
CA VAL A 149 9.40 -23.79 -14.32
C VAL A 149 10.75 -24.52 -14.26
N GLY A 150 11.48 -24.42 -13.14
CA GLY A 150 12.76 -25.10 -12.98
C GLY A 150 12.61 -26.62 -13.00
N TYR A 151 11.56 -27.16 -12.38
CA TYR A 151 11.23 -28.58 -12.45
C TYR A 151 10.92 -29.02 -13.87
N ASP A 152 10.04 -28.30 -14.57
CA ASP A 152 9.64 -28.66 -15.93
C ASP A 152 10.80 -28.56 -16.93
N LEU A 153 11.64 -27.52 -16.82
CA LEU A 153 12.86 -27.38 -17.63
C LEU A 153 13.91 -28.45 -17.35
N TYR A 154 13.96 -28.98 -16.12
CA TYR A 154 14.91 -30.04 -15.77
C TYR A 154 14.57 -31.35 -16.48
N TYR A 155 13.28 -31.67 -16.57
CA TYR A 155 12.78 -32.90 -17.21
C TYR A 155 12.48 -32.75 -18.70
N SER A 156 12.44 -31.52 -19.24
CA SER A 156 12.16 -31.29 -20.66
C SER A 156 13.32 -31.67 -21.57
N ASP A 157 13.01 -32.37 -22.67
CA ASP A 157 13.97 -32.68 -23.73
C ASP A 157 14.44 -31.41 -24.46
N ASP A 158 13.51 -30.53 -24.84
CA ASP A 158 13.79 -29.22 -25.44
C ASP A 158 13.56 -28.09 -24.42
N LYS A 159 14.66 -27.70 -23.79
CA LYS A 159 14.67 -26.64 -22.77
C LYS A 159 14.31 -25.28 -23.34
N LEU A 160 14.72 -24.97 -24.58
CA LEU A 160 14.49 -23.65 -25.17
C LEU A 160 13.01 -23.48 -25.52
N LYS A 161 12.42 -24.47 -26.17
CA LYS A 161 10.99 -24.48 -26.49
C LYS A 161 10.13 -24.44 -25.23
N THR A 162 10.50 -25.23 -24.22
CA THR A 162 9.80 -25.24 -22.92
C THR A 162 9.90 -23.89 -22.22
N ALA A 163 11.07 -23.23 -22.24
CA ALA A 163 11.24 -21.89 -21.68
C ALA A 163 10.37 -20.83 -22.38
N ILE A 164 10.27 -20.88 -23.71
CA ILE A 164 9.41 -19.97 -24.49
C ILE A 164 7.94 -20.18 -24.13
N LYS A 165 7.48 -21.44 -24.03
CA LYS A 165 6.10 -21.75 -23.64
C LYS A 165 5.76 -21.20 -22.25
N HIS A 166 6.64 -21.41 -21.27
CA HIS A 166 6.47 -20.84 -19.93
C HIS A 166 6.45 -19.32 -19.93
N THR A 167 7.25 -18.68 -20.80
CA THR A 167 7.25 -17.21 -20.92
C THR A 167 5.89 -16.69 -21.35
N ASN A 168 5.25 -17.32 -22.35
CA ASN A 168 3.91 -16.97 -22.79
C ASN A 168 2.88 -17.24 -21.68
N THR A 169 2.83 -18.48 -21.17
CA THR A 169 1.84 -18.89 -20.16
C THR A 169 1.93 -18.03 -18.89
N ILE A 170 3.14 -17.78 -18.37
CA ILE A 170 3.35 -16.92 -17.19
C ILE A 170 3.07 -15.47 -17.52
N GLY A 171 3.48 -14.98 -18.69
CA GLY A 171 3.24 -13.60 -19.12
C GLY A 171 1.75 -13.27 -19.14
N PHE A 172 0.95 -14.10 -19.82
CA PHE A 172 -0.50 -13.94 -19.86
C PHE A 172 -1.16 -14.20 -18.50
N GLY A 173 -0.66 -15.16 -17.70
CA GLY A 173 -1.13 -15.36 -16.33
C GLY A 173 -0.90 -14.13 -15.44
N LEU A 174 0.27 -13.51 -15.51
CA LEU A 174 0.56 -12.27 -14.77
C LEU A 174 -0.35 -11.11 -15.19
N LEU A 175 -0.65 -10.99 -16.48
CA LEU A 175 -1.58 -9.99 -17.00
C LEU A 175 -3.00 -10.24 -16.50
N GLY A 176 -3.51 -11.46 -16.68
CA GLY A 176 -4.84 -11.86 -16.22
C GLY A 176 -5.00 -11.70 -14.71
N GLY A 177 -3.99 -12.07 -13.93
CA GLY A 177 -4.01 -11.89 -12.48
C GLY A 177 -3.98 -10.43 -12.04
N SER A 178 -3.34 -9.55 -12.81
CA SER A 178 -3.37 -8.11 -12.54
C SER A 178 -4.76 -7.52 -12.79
N ILE A 179 -5.45 -7.98 -13.84
CA ILE A 179 -6.83 -7.58 -14.14
C ILE A 179 -7.77 -8.10 -13.05
N GLY A 180 -7.68 -9.39 -12.70
CA GLY A 180 -8.51 -9.98 -11.64
C GLY A 180 -8.33 -9.24 -10.31
N MET A 181 -7.08 -8.94 -9.93
CA MET A 181 -6.78 -8.15 -8.73
C MET A 181 -7.38 -6.73 -8.76
N ALA A 182 -7.37 -6.06 -9.92
CA ALA A 182 -7.95 -4.73 -10.04
C ALA A 182 -9.48 -4.76 -9.84
N MET A 183 -10.16 -5.79 -10.35
CA MET A 183 -11.61 -5.97 -10.15
C MET A 183 -11.99 -6.16 -8.68
N ALA A 184 -11.07 -6.65 -7.86
CA ALA A 184 -11.30 -6.89 -6.45
C ALA A 184 -11.28 -5.61 -5.58
N VAL A 185 -10.88 -4.44 -6.11
CA VAL A 185 -10.74 -3.21 -5.31
C VAL A 185 -12.04 -2.78 -4.65
N ASP A 186 -13.16 -2.92 -5.36
CA ASP A 186 -14.48 -2.46 -4.89
C ASP A 186 -15.25 -3.56 -4.15
N THR A 187 -14.90 -4.83 -4.38
CA THR A 187 -15.62 -5.98 -3.80
C THR A 187 -14.93 -6.54 -2.57
N CYS A 188 -13.60 -6.49 -2.54
CA CYS A 188 -12.82 -6.91 -1.39
C CYS A 188 -12.57 -5.66 -0.52
N ASP A 189 -12.96 -5.73 0.75
CA ASP A 189 -12.29 -4.93 1.78
C ASP A 189 -10.77 -5.07 1.64
N ILE A 190 -10.00 -4.16 2.23
CA ILE A 190 -8.52 -4.17 2.22
C ILE A 190 -8.01 -5.49 2.85
N ASN A 191 -8.03 -6.59 2.11
CA ASN A 191 -7.84 -7.95 2.58
C ASN A 191 -6.96 -8.68 1.54
N PRO A 192 -5.68 -8.93 1.88
CA PRO A 192 -4.72 -9.50 0.94
C PRO A 192 -5.12 -10.88 0.42
N ILE A 193 -5.86 -11.67 1.21
CA ILE A 193 -6.31 -13.01 0.81
C ILE A 193 -7.36 -12.90 -0.31
N CYS A 194 -8.31 -11.96 -0.18
CA CYS A 194 -9.34 -11.73 -1.20
C CYS A 194 -8.71 -11.26 -2.52
N TYR A 195 -7.81 -10.28 -2.45
CA TYR A 195 -7.05 -9.82 -3.63
C TYR A 195 -6.21 -10.94 -4.26
N ALA A 196 -5.57 -11.78 -3.46
CA ALA A 196 -4.81 -12.92 -3.96
C ALA A 196 -5.70 -13.96 -4.66
N GLY A 197 -6.92 -14.20 -4.14
CA GLY A 197 -7.89 -15.10 -4.76
C GLY A 197 -8.33 -14.63 -6.15
N PHE A 198 -8.70 -13.35 -6.28
CA PHE A 198 -9.04 -12.77 -7.58
C PHE A 198 -7.85 -12.72 -8.54
N ALA A 199 -6.65 -12.40 -8.03
CA ALA A 199 -5.42 -12.46 -8.83
C ALA A 199 -5.15 -13.88 -9.33
N PHE A 200 -5.39 -14.89 -8.50
CA PHE A 200 -5.21 -16.28 -8.88
C PHE A 200 -6.21 -16.70 -9.97
N LEU A 201 -7.51 -16.40 -9.80
CA LEU A 201 -8.52 -16.68 -10.83
C LEU A 201 -8.21 -16.00 -12.15
N GLY A 202 -7.86 -14.72 -12.12
CA GLY A 202 -7.42 -13.99 -13.31
C GLY A 202 -6.17 -14.61 -13.94
N SER A 203 -5.23 -15.11 -13.13
CA SER A 203 -4.03 -15.77 -13.61
C SER A 203 -4.33 -17.09 -14.31
N LEU A 204 -5.29 -17.86 -13.82
CA LEU A 204 -5.72 -19.10 -14.48
C LEU A 204 -6.30 -18.80 -15.86
N ILE A 205 -7.22 -17.82 -15.96
CA ILE A 205 -7.82 -17.42 -17.23
C ILE A 205 -6.76 -16.89 -18.20
N GLY A 206 -5.87 -16.01 -17.73
CA GLY A 206 -4.78 -15.49 -18.54
C GLY A 206 -3.83 -16.60 -19.02
N SER A 207 -3.44 -17.50 -18.13
CA SER A 207 -2.59 -18.66 -18.45
C SER A 207 -3.19 -19.54 -19.55
N SER A 208 -4.51 -19.79 -19.52
CA SER A 208 -5.20 -20.52 -20.59
C SER A 208 -5.07 -19.82 -21.96
N ILE A 209 -5.15 -18.49 -22.01
CA ILE A 209 -4.89 -17.73 -23.24
C ILE A 209 -3.44 -17.90 -23.70
N GLY A 210 -2.49 -17.87 -22.76
CA GLY A 210 -1.08 -18.14 -23.07
C GLY A 210 -0.85 -19.53 -23.66
N ASN A 211 -1.58 -20.54 -23.20
CA ASN A 211 -1.53 -21.88 -23.78
C ASN A 211 -2.07 -21.92 -25.21
N LEU A 212 -3.16 -21.20 -25.51
CA LEU A 212 -3.66 -21.07 -26.90
C LEU A 212 -2.62 -20.41 -27.82
N VAL A 213 -1.87 -19.43 -27.31
CA VAL A 213 -0.75 -18.80 -28.04
C VAL A 213 0.38 -19.81 -28.28
N ASN A 214 0.69 -20.65 -27.30
CA ASN A 214 1.67 -21.73 -27.45
C ASN A 214 1.25 -22.73 -28.53
N ASP A 215 -0.01 -23.19 -28.53
CA ASP A 215 -0.53 -24.12 -29.53
C ASP A 215 -0.48 -23.52 -30.95
N SER A 216 -0.79 -22.22 -31.05
CA SER A 216 -0.67 -21.48 -32.31
C SER A 216 0.77 -21.39 -32.80
N THR A 217 1.72 -21.20 -31.87
CA THR A 217 3.15 -21.13 -32.18
C THR A 217 3.66 -22.48 -32.66
N ASP A 218 3.28 -23.57 -31.99
CA ASP A 218 3.63 -24.94 -32.39
C ASP A 218 3.09 -25.29 -33.80
N PHE A 219 1.85 -24.87 -34.11
CA PHE A 219 1.27 -25.06 -35.44
C PHE A 219 2.09 -24.35 -36.52
N ILE A 220 2.51 -23.10 -36.27
CA ILE A 220 3.32 -22.33 -37.21
C ILE A 220 4.68 -23.00 -37.44
N LEU A 221 5.38 -23.37 -36.37
CA LEU A 221 6.70 -23.99 -36.47
C LEU A 221 6.66 -25.30 -37.29
N ARG A 222 5.66 -26.15 -37.04
CA ARG A 222 5.39 -27.35 -37.85
C ARG A 222 5.12 -27.04 -39.31
N LYS A 223 4.29 -26.03 -39.59
CA LYS A 223 3.94 -25.63 -40.95
C LYS A 223 5.17 -25.18 -41.77
N TYR A 224 6.18 -24.63 -41.13
CA TYR A 224 7.41 -24.16 -41.78
C TYR A 224 8.61 -25.12 -41.67
N GLY A 225 8.39 -26.35 -41.19
CA GLY A 225 9.41 -27.40 -41.16
C GLY A 225 10.49 -27.21 -40.08
N TYR A 226 10.20 -26.42 -39.04
CA TYR A 226 11.05 -26.30 -37.86
C TYR A 226 10.47 -27.22 -36.76
N GLU A 227 10.98 -28.45 -36.67
CA GLU A 227 10.79 -29.36 -35.53
C GLU A 227 12.13 -29.70 -34.87
#